data_AF-Q060S8-F1
#
_entry.id   AF-Q060S8-F1
#
_cell.length_a   1.000
_cell.length_b   1.000
_cell.length_c   1.000
_cell.angle_alpha   90.00
_cell.angle_beta   90.00
_cell.angle_gamma   90.00
#
_symmetry.space_group_name_H-M   'P 1'
#
loop_
_entity.id
_entity.type
_entity.pdbx_description
1 polymer ?
#
loop_
_entity_poly.entity_id
_entity_poly.type
_entity_poly.pdbx_seq_one_letter_code
_entity_poly.pdbx_strand_id
1 'polypeptide(L)'
;MAPASAAEVLQVRSGSLLQVGDRNRTYTVELACVSVGEGQESDAIAWLRQQLPRRRRVNLRPVGSSNGQLVARVTPLGEDSDLNDGLIAAGLATDRCSAELG
;
A
#
# COMPACT_ATOMS: atom_id res chain seq x y z
N MET A 1 5.61 -18.93 -9.13
CA MET A 1 4.75 -17.91 -8.50
C MET A 1 5.09 -17.90 -7.02
N ALA A 2 5.86 -16.92 -6.55
CA ALA A 2 6.23 -16.85 -5.13
C ALA A 2 4.94 -16.66 -4.30
N PRO A 3 4.81 -17.31 -3.13
CA PRO A 3 3.63 -17.12 -2.29
C PRO A 3 3.53 -15.64 -1.93
N ALA A 4 2.33 -15.08 -2.02
CA ALA A 4 2.02 -13.81 -1.38
C ALA A 4 2.29 -14.00 0.12
N SER A 5 3.43 -13.51 0.60
CA SER A 5 3.74 -13.54 2.02
C SER A 5 2.71 -12.66 2.71
N ALA A 6 1.78 -13.28 3.42
CA ALA A 6 0.80 -12.55 4.21
C ALA A 6 1.54 -11.78 5.31
N ALA A 7 1.67 -10.48 5.14
CA ALA A 7 2.27 -9.57 6.10
C ALA A 7 1.18 -8.90 6.94
N GLU A 8 1.52 -8.41 8.11
CA GLU A 8 0.62 -7.63 8.96
C GLU A 8 1.00 -6.16 8.86
N VAL A 9 0.03 -5.28 8.63
CA VAL A 9 0.28 -3.84 8.72
C VAL A 9 0.39 -3.45 10.19
N LEU A 10 1.55 -2.91 10.54
CA LEU A 10 1.87 -2.44 11.88
C LEU A 10 1.58 -0.95 12.03
N GLN A 11 1.95 -0.14 11.04
CA GLN A 11 1.73 1.31 11.03
C GLN A 11 1.54 1.85 9.61
N VAL A 12 0.71 2.88 9.49
CA VAL A 12 0.65 3.76 8.31
C VAL A 12 1.61 4.92 8.55
N ARG A 13 2.67 5.00 7.74
CA ARG A 13 3.73 6.03 7.86
C ARG A 13 3.37 7.30 7.08
N SER A 14 2.84 7.14 5.87
CA SER A 14 2.39 8.21 4.97
C SER A 14 1.25 7.70 4.06
N GLY A 15 0.71 8.55 3.18
CA GLY A 15 -0.35 8.20 2.22
C GLY A 15 0.02 7.09 1.22
N SER A 16 1.30 6.79 1.06
CA SER A 16 1.81 5.72 0.19
C SER A 16 2.81 4.78 0.88
N LEU A 17 3.08 4.96 2.18
CA LEU A 17 4.11 4.20 2.89
C LEU A 17 3.53 3.46 4.10
N LEU A 18 3.69 2.14 4.11
CA LEU A 18 3.21 1.24 5.15
C LEU A 18 4.38 0.54 5.83
N GLN A 19 4.31 0.38 7.14
CA GLN A 19 5.20 -0.50 7.86
C GLN A 19 4.50 -1.84 8.09
N VAL A 20 5.13 -2.91 7.63
CA VAL A 20 4.61 -4.27 7.68
C VAL A 20 5.56 -5.21 8.42
N GLY A 21 5.00 -6.28 8.99
CA GLY A 21 5.77 -7.37 9.59
C GLY A 21 5.30 -8.73 9.08
N ASP A 22 6.22 -9.61 8.71
CA ASP A 22 5.93 -10.98 8.24
C ASP A 22 6.35 -12.06 9.25
N ARG A 23 6.25 -11.77 10.55
CA ARG A 23 6.73 -12.59 11.70
C ARG A 23 8.24 -12.78 11.80
N ASN A 24 9.00 -12.60 10.71
CA ASN A 24 10.46 -12.73 10.70
C ASN A 24 11.17 -11.37 10.75
N ARG A 25 10.66 -10.39 10.00
CA ARG A 25 11.23 -9.04 9.92
C ARG A 25 10.14 -7.99 9.87
N THR A 26 10.51 -6.77 10.27
CA THR A 26 9.70 -5.57 10.08
C THR A 26 10.37 -4.69 9.06
N TYR A 27 9.62 -4.26 8.05
CA TYR A 27 10.11 -3.43 6.97
C TYR A 27 9.01 -2.52 6.46
N THR A 28 9.40 -1.47 5.76
CA THR A 28 8.48 -0.57 5.08
C THR A 28 8.14 -1.13 3.71
N VAL A 29 6.97 -0.76 3.20
CA VAL A 29 6.50 -1.06 1.86
C VAL A 29 5.87 0.20 1.31
N GLU A 30 6.31 0.61 0.13
CA GLU A 30 5.70 1.67 -0.64
C GLU A 30 4.62 1.08 -1.55
N LEU A 31 3.47 1.75 -1.61
CA LEU A 31 2.39 1.39 -2.51
C LEU A 31 2.85 1.63 -3.95
N ALA A 32 2.84 0.57 -4.74
CA ALA A 32 3.19 0.64 -6.16
C ALA A 32 2.28 1.61 -6.91
N CYS A 33 2.75 2.23 -7.99
CA CYS A 33 1.88 2.85 -8.99
C CYS A 33 0.89 3.91 -8.48
N VAL A 34 1.06 4.51 -7.30
CA VAL A 34 0.15 5.54 -6.79
C VAL A 34 0.90 6.81 -6.43
N SER A 35 0.29 7.96 -6.73
CA SER A 35 0.75 9.27 -6.27
C SER A 35 -0.32 9.87 -5.38
N VAL A 36 0.03 10.10 -4.11
CA VAL A 36 -0.79 10.91 -3.20
C VAL A 36 -0.26 12.34 -3.27
N GLY A 37 -1.13 13.30 -3.59
CA GLY A 37 -0.76 14.72 -3.60
C GLY A 37 -0.55 15.25 -2.18
N GLU A 38 0.30 16.26 -2.01
CA GLU A 38 0.62 16.84 -0.70
C GLU A 38 -0.65 17.32 0.04
N GLY A 39 -1.62 17.89 -0.67
CA GLY A 39 -2.91 18.32 -0.11
C GLY A 39 -3.86 17.19 0.29
N GLN A 40 -3.57 15.94 -0.10
CA GLN A 40 -4.40 14.75 0.17
C GLN A 40 -3.74 13.79 1.18
N GLU A 41 -2.53 14.11 1.66
CA GLU A 41 -1.74 13.19 2.48
C GLU A 41 -2.43 12.83 3.80
N SER A 42 -2.99 13.83 4.50
CA SER A 42 -3.72 13.61 5.76
C SER A 42 -4.95 12.71 5.57
N ASP A 43 -5.75 12.97 4.53
CA ASP A 43 -6.95 12.19 4.20
C ASP A 43 -6.59 10.78 3.73
N ALA A 44 -5.53 10.62 2.93
CA ALA A 44 -5.02 9.31 2.52
C ALA A 44 -4.55 8.48 3.72
N ILE A 45 -3.84 9.10 4.68
CA ILE A 45 -3.42 8.43 5.92
C ILE A 45 -4.65 8.01 6.74
N ALA A 46 -5.64 8.89 6.86
CA ALA A 46 -6.87 8.60 7.59
C ALA A 46 -7.63 7.43 6.95
N TRP A 47 -7.78 7.45 5.62
CA TRP A 47 -8.42 6.39 4.85
C TRP A 47 -7.68 5.06 4.99
N LEU A 48 -6.35 5.05 4.85
CA LEU A 48 -5.52 3.85 5.03
C LEU A 48 -5.68 3.25 6.43
N ARG A 49 -5.76 4.09 7.47
CA ARG A 49 -6.00 3.63 8.85
C ARG A 49 -7.40 3.02 9.04
N GLN A 50 -8.41 3.49 8.29
CA GLN A 50 -9.75 2.92 8.31
C GLN A 50 -9.79 1.55 7.62
N GLN A 51 -9.11 1.42 6.48
CA GLN A 51 -9.03 0.15 5.72
C GLN A 51 -8.13 -0.90 6.38
N LEU A 52 -7.16 -0.45 7.18
CA LEU A 52 -6.18 -1.28 7.85
C LEU A 52 -6.34 -1.16 9.38
N PRO A 53 -7.42 -1.71 9.96
CA PRO A 53 -7.55 -1.79 11.41
C PRO A 53 -6.36 -2.58 12.00
N ARG A 54 -6.07 -2.36 13.29
CA ARG A 54 -4.87 -2.92 13.95
C ARG A 54 -4.62 -4.38 13.60
N ARG A 55 -3.39 -4.69 13.16
CA ARG A 55 -2.93 -6.04 12.78
C ARG A 55 -3.71 -6.68 11.63
N ARG A 56 -4.28 -5.86 10.74
CA ARG A 56 -4.86 -6.36 9.48
C ARG A 56 -3.78 -7.05 8.67
N ARG A 57 -4.05 -8.30 8.29
CA ARG A 57 -3.20 -9.07 7.37
C ARG A 57 -3.43 -8.59 5.94
N VAL A 58 -2.37 -8.50 5.18
CA VAL A 58 -2.35 -8.07 3.78
C VAL A 58 -1.52 -9.05 2.96
N ASN A 59 -1.91 -9.25 1.72
CA ASN A 59 -1.10 -9.90 0.71
C ASN A 59 -0.22 -8.84 0.04
N LEU A 60 1.09 -9.10 0.02
CA LEU A 60 2.04 -8.26 -0.69
C LEU A 60 2.32 -8.89 -2.05
N ARG A 61 2.11 -8.11 -3.12
CA ARG A 61 2.54 -8.46 -4.48
C ARG A 61 3.65 -7.49 -4.88
N PRO A 62 4.93 -7.88 -4.70
CA PRO A 62 6.06 -7.00 -5.02
C PRO A 62 6.08 -6.70 -6.52
N VAL A 63 6.33 -5.44 -6.85
CA VAL A 63 6.53 -4.97 -8.23
C VAL A 63 7.97 -4.56 -8.50
N GLY A 64 8.71 -4.18 -7.46
CA GLY A 64 10.10 -3.76 -7.57
C GLY A 64 10.62 -3.18 -6.26
N SER A 65 11.69 -2.39 -6.36
CA SER A 65 12.25 -1.63 -5.25
C SER A 65 12.65 -0.23 -5.71
N SER A 66 12.47 0.76 -4.84
CA SER A 66 12.82 2.17 -5.08
C SER A 66 13.69 2.65 -3.93
N ASN A 67 14.90 3.14 -4.18
CA ASN A 67 15.83 3.59 -3.11
C ASN A 67 16.05 2.55 -1.97
N GLY A 68 16.04 1.26 -2.30
CA GLY A 68 16.13 0.17 -1.31
C GLY A 68 14.83 -0.11 -0.55
N GLN A 69 13.76 0.64 -0.80
CA GLN A 69 12.42 0.43 -0.30
C GLN A 69 11.68 -0.61 -1.15
N LEU A 70 11.02 -1.60 -0.54
CA LEU A 70 10.15 -2.51 -1.28
C LEU A 70 8.94 -1.76 -1.82
N VAL A 71 8.69 -1.88 -3.12
CA VAL A 71 7.49 -1.35 -3.78
C VAL A 71 6.59 -2.52 -4.11
N ALA A 72 5.34 -2.48 -3.63
CA ALA A 72 4.40 -3.59 -3.80
C ALA A 72 2.96 -3.11 -3.91
N ARG A 73 2.12 -3.91 -4.57
CA ARG A 73 0.68 -3.83 -4.39
C ARG A 73 0.30 -4.52 -3.09
N VAL A 74 -0.59 -3.89 -2.34
CA VAL A 74 -0.99 -4.33 -1.01
C VAL A 74 -2.49 -4.58 -1.01
N THR A 75 -2.88 -5.85 -0.89
CA THR A 75 -4.29 -6.26 -0.88
C THR A 75 -4.66 -6.74 0.52
N PRO A 76 -5.64 -6.13 1.21
CA PRO A 76 -6.10 -6.64 2.49
C PRO A 76 -6.59 -8.09 2.36
N LEU A 77 -6.24 -8.94 3.33
CA LEU A 77 -6.59 -10.35 3.28
C LEU A 77 -8.11 -10.51 3.39
N GLY A 78 -8.71 -11.12 2.36
CA GLY A 78 -10.16 -11.29 2.25
C GLY A 78 -10.87 -10.23 1.39
N GLU A 79 -10.13 -9.24 0.89
CA GLU A 79 -10.62 -8.26 -0.09
C GLU A 79 -10.14 -8.63 -1.50
N ASP A 80 -10.91 -8.22 -2.51
CA ASP A 80 -10.55 -8.38 -3.94
C ASP A 80 -9.73 -7.18 -4.44
N SER A 81 -10.09 -5.97 -4.00
CA SER A 81 -9.39 -4.72 -4.34
C SER A 81 -8.16 -4.49 -3.48
N ASP A 82 -7.08 -4.01 -4.11
CA ASP A 82 -5.90 -3.54 -3.42
C ASP A 82 -6.07 -2.10 -2.89
N LEU A 83 -5.19 -1.67 -1.98
CA LEU A 83 -5.29 -0.35 -1.36
C LEU A 83 -5.14 0.80 -2.37
N ASN A 84 -4.48 0.57 -3.51
CA ASN A 84 -4.32 1.59 -4.54
C ASN A 84 -5.66 1.89 -5.18
N ASP A 85 -6.38 0.84 -5.57
CA ASP A 85 -7.71 0.94 -6.18
C ASP A 85 -8.66 1.72 -5.27
N GLY A 86 -8.64 1.41 -3.97
CA GLY A 86 -9.44 2.13 -2.99
C GLY A 86 -9.04 3.60 -2.78
N LEU A 87 -7.73 3.93 -2.79
CA LEU A 87 -7.27 5.32 -2.73
C LEU A 87 -7.68 6.13 -3.96
N ILE A 88 -7.58 5.53 -5.15
CA ILE A 88 -7.98 6.16 -6.41
C ILE A 88 -9.49 6.36 -6.46
N ALA A 89 -10.27 5.34 -6.08
CA ALA A 89 -11.73 5.42 -6.01
C ALA A 89 -12.21 6.46 -4.98
N ALA A 90 -11.46 6.68 -3.91
CA ALA A 90 -11.72 7.73 -2.93
C ALA A 90 -11.28 9.14 -3.40
N GLY A 91 -10.63 9.27 -4.55
CA GLY A 91 -10.08 10.53 -5.05
C GLY A 91 -8.89 11.06 -4.23
N LEU A 92 -8.20 10.17 -3.51
CA LEU A 92 -7.08 10.49 -2.61
C LEU A 92 -5.70 10.18 -3.23
N ALA A 93 -5.70 9.53 -4.38
CA ALA A 93 -4.49 9.24 -5.14
C ALA A 93 -4.79 9.19 -6.64
N THR A 94 -3.75 9.33 -7.45
CA THR A 94 -3.79 9.07 -8.89
C THR A 94 -2.96 7.83 -9.22
N ASP A 95 -3.42 7.07 -10.22
CA ASP A 95 -2.66 5.95 -10.73
C ASP A 95 -1.49 6.45 -11.60
N ARG A 96 -0.27 6.14 -11.18
CA ARG A 96 0.97 6.47 -11.91
C ARG A 96 1.26 5.48 -13.02
N CYS A 97 0.84 4.22 -12.91
CA CYS A 97 1.17 3.20 -13.92
C CYS A 97 0.32 3.29 -15.20
N SER A 98 -0.88 3.86 -15.13
CA SER A 98 -1.72 4.20 -16.28
C SER A 98 -1.26 5.49 -16.95
N ALA A 99 -0.54 6.35 -16.22
CA ALA A 99 0.05 7.57 -16.76
C ALA A 99 1.30 7.32 -17.63
N GLU A 100 1.89 6.12 -17.59
CA GLU A 100 3.08 5.76 -18.41
C GLU A 100 2.72 5.09 -19.74
N LEU A 101 1.42 4.95 -20.04
CA LEU A 101 0.88 4.42 -21.30
C LEU A 101 0.13 5.48 -22.14
N GLY A 102 0.32 6.77 -21.84
CA GLY A 102 -0.27 7.90 -22.58
C GLY A 102 0.73 8.63 -23.45
#